data_AF-A0A933SYZ1-F1
#
_entry.id   AF-A0A933SYZ1-F1
#
_cell.length_a   1.000
_cell.length_b   1.000
_cell.length_c   1.000
_cell.angle_alpha   90.00
_cell.angle_beta   90.00
_cell.angle_gamma   90.00
#
_symmetry.space_group_name_H-M   'P 1'
#
loop_
_entity.id
_entity.type
_entity.pdbx_description
1 polymer ?
#
loop_
_entity_poly.entity_id
_entity_poly.type
_entity_poly.pdbx_seq_one_letter_code
_entity_poly.pdbx_strand_id
1 'polypeptide(L)' 'MKLLLSLLVILFFSIAAFSTEKDNFHFKKQPEIQQVKPKKPVKIKLKRSAEGKYTWELTGDDVDEVVKTDRQLRKMLNIK' A
#
# COMPACT_ATOMS: atom_id res chain seq x y z
N MET A 1 -65.05 2.30 -25.92
CA MET A 1 -63.65 2.76 -26.09
C MET A 1 -63.10 3.55 -24.91
N LYS A 2 -63.85 4.48 -24.29
CA LYS A 2 -63.34 5.32 -23.18
C LYS A 2 -62.88 4.54 -21.92
N LEU A 3 -63.56 3.45 -21.57
CA LEU A 3 -63.18 2.58 -20.45
C LEU A 3 -61.90 1.77 -20.73
N LEU A 4 -61.71 1.32 -21.97
CA LEU A 4 -60.50 0.62 -22.41
C LEU A 4 -59.27 1.55 -22.40
N LEU A 5 -59.48 2.80 -22.82
CA LEU A 5 -58.46 3.84 -22.79
C LEU A 5 -58.05 4.19 -21.35
N SER A 6 -59.02 4.29 -20.44
CA SER A 6 -58.76 4.52 -19.00
C SER A 6 -57.93 3.40 -18.38
N LEU A 7 -58.26 2.13 -18.69
CA LEU A 7 -57.54 0.97 -18.20
C LEU A 7 -56.07 0.95 -18.70
N LEU A 8 -55.84 1.31 -19.97
CA LEU A 8 -54.50 1.39 -20.57
C LEU A 8 -53.63 2.46 -19.90
N VAL A 9 -54.21 3.61 -19.54
CA VAL A 9 -53.49 4.70 -18.86
C VAL A 9 -53.06 4.30 -17.45
N ILE A 10 -53.91 3.57 -16.72
CA ILE A 10 -53.61 3.07 -15.37
C ILE A 10 -52.52 1.98 -15.42
N LEU A 11 -52.56 1.12 -16.44
CA LEU A 11 -51.53 0.10 -16.66
C LEU A 11 -50.17 0.74 -16.96
N PHE A 12 -50.13 1.81 -17.76
CA PHE A 12 -48.91 2.53 -18.10
C PHE A 12 -48.27 3.24 -16.89
N PHE A 13 -49.08 3.83 -16.02
CA PHE A 13 -48.60 4.51 -14.81
C PHE A 13 -48.01 3.54 -13.79
N SER A 14 -48.52 2.30 -13.75
CA SER A 14 -48.03 1.24 -12.85
C SER A 14 -46.63 0.74 -13.22
N ILE A 15 -46.28 0.73 -14.51
CA ILE A 15 -44.96 0.30 -14.99
C ILE A 15 -43.89 1.35 -14.64
N ALA A 16 -44.22 2.64 -14.72
CA ALA A 16 -43.28 3.72 -14.39
C ALA A 16 -42.89 3.75 -12.90
N ALA A 17 -43.81 3.37 -11.99
CA ALA A 17 -43.57 3.37 -10.55
C ALA A 17 -42.62 2.26 -10.06
N PHE A 18 -42.37 1.23 -10.87
CA PHE A 18 -41.43 0.15 -10.59
C PHE A 18 -40.11 0.32 -11.36
N SER A 19 -39.59 1.54 -11.38
CA SER A 19 -38.19 1.79 -11.77
C SER A 19 -37.38 2.02 -10.50
N THR A 20 -37.40 1.06 -9.57
CA THR A 20 -36.40 1.03 -8.50
C THR A 20 -35.10 0.59 -9.13
N GLU A 21 -34.37 1.59 -9.63
CA GLU A 21 -32.98 1.49 -10.00
C GLU A 21 -32.25 0.87 -8.80
N LYS A 22 -32.02 -0.45 -8.90
CA LYS A 22 -31.15 -1.19 -8.00
C LYS A 22 -29.76 -0.67 -8.27
N ASP A 23 -29.45 0.45 -7.64
CA ASP A 23 -28.09 0.94 -7.53
C ASP A 23 -27.33 -0.14 -6.77
N ASN A 24 -26.68 -1.00 -7.55
CA ASN A 24 -25.78 -2.02 -7.03
C ASN A 24 -24.61 -1.25 -6.44
N PHE A 25 -24.68 -0.96 -5.14
CA PHE A 25 -23.57 -0.42 -4.37
C PHE A 25 -22.43 -1.44 -4.46
N HIS A 26 -21.54 -1.23 -5.42
CA HIS A 26 -20.31 -2.01 -5.57
C HIS A 26 -19.36 -1.60 -4.45
N PHE A 27 -19.59 -2.14 -3.25
CA PHE A 27 -18.64 -2.08 -2.16
C PHE A 27 -17.42 -2.92 -2.56
N LYS A 28 -16.45 -2.29 -3.23
CA LYS A 28 -15.13 -2.89 -3.41
C LYS A 28 -14.53 -3.02 -2.01
N LYS A 29 -14.52 -4.24 -1.48
CA LYS A 29 -13.81 -4.56 -0.25
C LYS A 29 -12.37 -4.06 -0.42
N GLN A 30 -11.98 -3.07 0.38
CA GLN A 30 -10.61 -2.58 0.45
C GLN A 30 -9.72 -3.83 0.64
N PRO A 31 -8.67 -4.05 -0.17
CA PRO A 31 -7.74 -5.14 0.09
C PRO A 31 -7.24 -4.96 1.52
N GLU A 32 -7.39 -6.00 2.34
CA GLU A 32 -6.95 -5.99 3.73
C GLU A 32 -5.51 -5.47 3.76
N ILE A 33 -5.29 -4.38 4.49
CA ILE A 33 -3.97 -3.76 4.62
C ILE A 33 -3.07 -4.81 5.27
N GLN A 34 -2.30 -5.50 4.43
CA GLN A 34 -1.32 -6.48 4.91
C GLN A 34 -0.30 -5.71 5.75
N GLN A 35 -0.27 -5.99 7.05
CA GLN A 35 0.72 -5.42 7.94
C GLN A 35 2.09 -5.99 7.59
N VAL A 36 2.83 -5.32 6.71
CA VAL A 36 4.22 -5.64 6.45
C VAL A 36 5.01 -5.19 7.68
N LYS A 37 5.57 -6.15 8.42
CA LYS A 37 6.47 -5.82 9.54
C LYS A 37 7.65 -5.03 8.99
N PRO A 38 7.96 -3.84 9.51
CA PRO A 38 9.10 -3.08 9.06
C PRO A 38 10.37 -3.88 9.34
N LYS A 39 11.21 -4.06 8.32
CA LYS A 39 12.53 -4.66 8.48
C LYS A 39 13.37 -3.75 9.38
N LYS A 40 14.11 -4.36 10.33
CA LYS A 40 15.05 -3.60 11.15
C LYS A 40 16.23 -3.14 10.28
N PRO A 41 16.61 -1.86 10.30
CA PRO A 41 17.71 -1.37 9.48
C PRO A 41 19.06 -1.84 10.02
N VAL A 42 20.05 -1.92 9.12
CA VAL A 42 21.46 -2.09 9.48
C VAL A 42 21.94 -0.86 10.25
N LYS A 43 22.53 -1.09 11.43
CA LYS A 43 23.10 -0.05 12.28
C LYS A 43 24.59 0.11 11.97
N ILE A 44 25.03 1.36 11.84
CA ILE A 44 26.43 1.74 11.64
C ILE A 44 26.91 2.46 12.90
N LYS A 45 27.90 1.90 13.61
CA LYS A 45 28.54 2.55 14.77
C LYS A 45 29.90 3.07 14.37
N LEU A 46 30.06 4.38 14.33
CA LEU A 46 31.35 5.04 14.09
C LEU A 46 32.14 5.13 15.40
N LYS A 47 33.40 4.71 15.37
CA LYS A 47 34.35 4.76 16.48
C LYS A 47 35.59 5.53 16.05
N ARG A 48 35.99 6.52 16.84
CA ARG A 48 37.24 7.26 16.64
C ARG A 48 38.29 6.71 17.60
N SER A 49 39.44 6.31 17.06
CA SER A 49 40.60 5.89 17.85
C SER A 49 41.34 7.09 18.45
N ALA A 50 42.14 6.85 19.48
CA ALA A 50 43.01 7.87 20.10
C ALA A 50 44.04 8.45 19.11
N GLU A 51 44.45 7.66 18.11
CA GLU A 51 45.32 8.08 17.00
C GLU A 51 44.59 8.95 15.96
N GLY A 52 43.31 9.24 16.15
CA GLY A 52 42.50 10.06 15.24
C GLY A 52 41.95 9.30 14.03
N LYS A 53 42.21 8.00 13.89
CA LYS A 53 41.64 7.15 12.83
C LYS A 53 40.18 6.83 13.13
N TYR A 54 39.36 6.76 12.08
CA TYR A 54 37.96 6.33 12.16
C TYR A 54 37.83 4.85 11.79
N THR A 55 36.99 4.15 12.54
CA THR A 55 36.58 2.76 12.29
C THR A 55 35.07 2.67 12.43
N TRP A 56 34.44 1.72 11.76
CA TRP A 56 33.00 1.50 11.88
C TRP A 56 32.68 0.03 12.09
N GLU A 57 31.59 -0.21 12.81
CA GLU A 57 31.04 -1.53 13.06
C GLU A 57 29.61 -1.57 12.50
N LEU A 58 29.32 -2.61 11.71
CA LEU A 58 28.01 -2.84 11.10
C LEU A 58 27.29 -3.95 11.83
N THR A 59 26.04 -3.72 12.22
CA THR A 59 25.20 -4.72 12.90
C THR A 59 23.84 -4.76 12.22
N GLY A 60 23.36 -5.94 11.85
CA GLY A 60 22.06 -6.14 11.23
C GLY A 60 21.58 -7.57 11.39
N ASP A 61 20.27 -7.77 11.26
CA ASP A 61 19.64 -9.09 11.37
C ASP A 61 19.85 -9.93 10.08
N ASP A 62 20.04 -9.27 8.94
CA ASP A 62 20.27 -9.88 7.62
C ASP A 62 21.71 -9.66 7.15
N VAL A 63 22.44 -10.74 6.87
CA VAL A 63 23.84 -10.71 6.43
C VAL A 63 24.00 -10.07 5.06
N ASP A 64 23.07 -10.31 4.12
CA ASP A 64 23.16 -9.77 2.77
C ASP A 64 22.99 -8.25 2.77
N GLU A 65 22.08 -7.74 3.61
CA GLU A 65 21.92 -6.30 3.81
C GLU A 65 23.17 -5.69 4.44
N VAL A 66 23.80 -6.35 5.43
CA VAL A 66 25.04 -5.87 6.06
C VAL A 66 26.19 -5.76 5.05
N VAL A 67 26.40 -6.79 4.21
CA VAL A 67 27.45 -6.79 3.18
C VAL A 67 27.20 -5.72 2.13
N LYS A 68 25.94 -5.54 1.71
CA LYS A 68 25.56 -4.48 0.77
C LYS A 68 25.84 -3.09 1.35
N THR A 69 25.49 -2.86 2.61
CA THR A 69 25.77 -1.60 3.30
C THR A 69 27.28 -1.34 3.42
N ASP A 70 28.09 -2.36 3.73
CA ASP A 70 29.55 -2.21 3.78
C ASP A 70 30.14 -1.79 2.44
N ARG A 71 29.72 -2.43 1.34
CA ARG A 71 30.15 -2.05 -0.02
C ARG A 71 29.79 -0.61 -0.34
N GLN A 72 28.59 -0.17 0.01
CA GLN A 72 28.15 1.21 -0.21
C GLN A 72 28.98 2.19 0.63
N LEU A 73 29.24 1.86 1.88
CA LEU A 73 30.01 2.71 2.80
C LEU A 73 31.46 2.88 2.32
N ARG A 74 32.14 1.79 1.92
CA ARG A 74 33.49 1.85 1.36
C ARG A 74 33.57 2.71 0.10
N LYS A 75 32.56 2.58 -0.77
CA LYS A 75 32.45 3.40 -2.00
C LYS A 75 32.32 4.89 -1.67
N MET A 76 31.50 5.26 -0.69
CA MET A 76 31.32 6.66 -0.27
C MET A 76 32.57 7.25 0.36
N LEU A 77 33.29 6.44 1.14
CA LEU A 77 34.53 6.86 1.79
C LEU A 77 35.76 6.82 0.86
N ASN A 78 35.58 6.38 -0.40
CA ASN A 78 36.64 6.17 -1.38
C ASN A 78 37.77 5.26 -0.85
N ILE A 79 37.41 4.27 -0.04
CA ILE A 79 38.32 3.28 0.50
C ILE A 79 38.25 2.07 -0.42
N LYS A 80 39.39 1.80 -1.08
CA LYS A 80 39.52 0.77 -2.12
C LYS A 80 39.56 -0.64 -1.53
#